data_AF-A0A3N5KF61-F1
#
_entry.id   AF-A0A3N5KF61-F1
#
_cell.length_a   1.000
_cell.length_b   1.000
_cell.length_c   1.000
_cell.angle_alpha   90.00
_cell.angle_beta   90.00
_cell.angle_gamma   90.00
#
_symmetry.space_group_name_H-M   'P 1'
#
loop_
_entity.id
_entity.type
_entity.pdbx_description
1 polymer ?
#
loop_
_entity_poly.entity_id
_entity_poly.type
_entity_poly.pdbx_seq_one_letter_code
_entity_poly.pdbx_strand_id
1 'polypeptide(L)'
;MSAIPRHLLPDTATVDAEGRLSIGGVDLLDLAAEHGTPLFVYDEAHLRARCREASAAFGDGLAIYASKAFLCRAMARLVDEEGLRLDVATGGELHVA
;
A
#
# COMPACT_ATOMS: atom_id res chain seq x y z
N MET A 1 9.14 23.08 -9.05
CA MET A 1 7.96 22.24 -9.39
C MET A 1 8.44 20.80 -9.41
N SER A 2 7.78 19.88 -8.71
CA SER A 2 8.11 18.44 -8.79
C SER A 2 7.91 17.95 -10.22
N ALA A 3 8.82 17.13 -10.74
CA ALA A 3 8.69 16.52 -12.06
C ALA A 3 7.52 15.50 -12.14
N ILE A 4 7.03 15.03 -10.98
CA ILE A 4 5.91 14.09 -10.88
C ILE A 4 4.74 14.79 -10.16
N PRO A 5 3.52 14.79 -10.75
CA PRO A 5 2.33 15.25 -10.07
C PRO A 5 2.11 14.52 -8.74
N ARG A 6 1.91 15.26 -7.64
CA ARG A 6 1.82 14.67 -6.29
C ARG A 6 0.71 13.65 -6.13
N HIS A 7 -0.41 13.82 -6.83
CA HIS A 7 -1.54 12.88 -6.78
C HIS A 7 -1.25 11.50 -7.40
N LEU A 8 -0.11 11.34 -8.08
CA LEU A 8 0.36 10.06 -8.61
C LEU A 8 1.32 9.33 -7.66
N LEU A 9 1.74 9.97 -6.57
CA LEU A 9 2.59 9.38 -5.54
C LEU A 9 1.71 8.87 -4.38
N PRO A 10 2.25 8.01 -3.50
CA PRO A 10 1.54 7.61 -2.28
C PRO A 10 1.16 8.80 -1.40
N ASP A 11 0.09 8.64 -0.62
CA ASP A 11 -0.57 9.76 0.10
C ASP A 11 0.38 10.46 1.09
N THR A 12 1.33 9.73 1.67
CA THR A 12 2.30 10.27 2.63
C THR A 12 3.60 10.77 1.98
N ALA A 13 3.67 10.84 0.66
CA ALA A 13 4.87 11.28 -0.04
C ALA A 13 5.18 12.76 0.22
N THR A 14 6.41 13.04 0.66
CA THR A 14 6.94 14.39 0.85
C THR A 14 8.25 14.59 0.11
N VAL A 15 8.48 15.81 -0.38
CA VAL A 15 9.76 16.20 -0.98
C VAL A 15 10.30 17.40 -0.22
N ASP A 16 11.53 17.29 0.29
CA ASP A 16 12.19 18.36 1.05
C ASP A 16 12.79 19.46 0.13
N ALA A 17 13.51 20.41 0.71
CA ALA A 17 14.09 21.54 -0.02
C ALA A 17 15.25 21.10 -0.93
N GLU A 18 15.92 20.01 -0.57
CA GLU A 18 17.03 19.38 -1.29
C GLU A 18 16.54 18.43 -2.40
N GLY A 19 15.23 18.19 -2.49
CA GLY A 19 14.62 17.36 -3.50
C GLY A 19 14.57 15.87 -3.16
N ARG A 20 14.82 15.48 -1.91
CA ARG A 20 14.76 14.10 -1.44
C ARG A 20 13.31 13.69 -1.22
N LEU A 21 12.96 12.49 -1.68
CA LEU A 21 11.61 11.93 -1.55
C LEU A 21 11.55 11.02 -0.32
N SER A 22 10.55 11.24 0.53
CA SER A 22 10.21 10.37 1.65
C SER A 22 8.80 9.82 1.50
N ILE A 23 8.58 8.59 1.95
CA ILE A 23 7.26 7.93 2.02
C ILE A 23 7.10 7.39 3.44
N GLY A 24 5.96 7.64 4.08
CA GLY A 24 5.74 7.28 5.49
C GLY A 24 6.71 7.97 6.45
N GLY A 25 7.30 9.11 6.06
CA GLY A 25 8.36 9.79 6.80
C GLY A 25 9.74 9.15 6.67
N VAL A 26 9.92 8.14 5.82
CA VAL A 26 11.21 7.47 5.58
C VAL A 26 11.78 7.88 4.23
N ASP A 27 13.04 8.30 4.22
CA ASP A 27 13.75 8.71 3.01
C ASP A 27 14.04 7.52 2.08
N LEU A 28 13.75 7.68 0.78
CA LEU A 28 13.90 6.59 -0.18
C LEU A 28 15.36 6.24 -0.51
N LEU A 29 16.31 7.17 -0.37
CA LEU A 29 17.73 6.87 -0.54
C LEU A 29 18.26 6.07 0.65
N ASP A 30 17.76 6.34 1.86
CA ASP A 30 18.09 5.56 3.05
C ASP A 30 17.56 4.12 2.91
N LEU A 31 16.31 3.95 2.47
CA LEU A 31 15.74 2.63 2.17
C LEU A 31 16.52 1.88 1.08
N ALA A 32 16.94 2.58 0.02
CA ALA A 32 17.74 1.98 -1.04
C ALA A 32 19.14 1.56 -0.57
N ALA A 33 19.75 2.33 0.34
CA ALA A 33 21.03 1.98 0.96
C ALA A 33 20.90 0.78 1.89
N GLU A 34 19.81 0.68 2.66
CA GLU A 34 19.58 -0.42 3.60
C GLU A 34 19.18 -1.74 2.91
N HIS A 35 18.25 -1.68 1.96
CA HIS A 35 17.64 -2.87 1.36
C HIS A 35 18.12 -3.18 -0.07
N GLY A 36 18.92 -2.30 -0.66
CA GLY A 36 19.38 -2.41 -2.05
C GLY A 36 18.28 -2.08 -3.07
N THR A 37 18.62 -2.24 -4.36
CA THR A 37 17.70 -1.96 -5.48
C THR A 37 17.73 -3.10 -6.52
N PRO A 38 16.59 -3.42 -7.18
CA PRO A 38 15.29 -2.74 -7.12
C PRO A 38 14.50 -3.05 -5.84
N LEU A 39 13.75 -2.06 -5.34
CA LEU A 39 12.97 -2.14 -4.10
C LEU A 39 11.52 -1.67 -4.34
N PHE A 40 10.55 -2.47 -3.91
CA PHE A 40 9.15 -2.06 -3.83
C PHE A 40 8.87 -1.49 -2.45
N VAL A 41 8.40 -0.23 -2.39
CA VAL A 41 8.02 0.46 -1.14
C VAL A 41 6.52 0.66 -1.15
N TYR A 42 5.83 0.07 -0.20
CA TYR A 42 4.38 0.22 -0.01
C TYR A 42 4.12 1.18 1.16
N ASP A 43 3.34 2.22 0.90
CA ASP A 43 2.83 3.13 1.94
C ASP A 43 1.61 2.49 2.62
N GLU A 44 1.81 1.97 3.84
CA GLU A 44 0.75 1.33 4.60
C GLU A 44 -0.42 2.27 4.89
N ALA A 45 -0.17 3.55 5.17
CA ALA A 45 -1.21 4.51 5.47
C ALA A 45 -2.07 4.79 4.22
N HIS A 46 -1.45 4.90 3.05
CA HIS A 46 -2.17 4.99 1.78
C HIS A 46 -3.03 3.74 1.53
N LEU A 47 -2.48 2.53 1.72
CA LEU A 47 -3.24 1.29 1.52
C LEU A 47 -4.46 1.20 2.43
N ARG A 48 -4.30 1.48 3.73
CA ARG A 48 -5.40 1.52 4.69
C ARG A 48 -6.43 2.58 4.34
N ALA A 49 -6.01 3.76 3.88
CA ALA A 49 -6.92 4.80 3.42
C ALA A 49 -7.78 4.31 2.24
N ARG A 50 -7.19 3.60 1.26
CA ARG A 50 -7.95 3.02 0.13
C ARG A 50 -8.97 1.97 0.61
N CYS A 51 -8.62 1.14 1.60
CA CYS A 51 -9.56 0.19 2.22
C CYS A 51 -10.76 0.91 2.85
N ARG A 52 -10.52 1.94 3.66
CA ARG A 52 -11.57 2.73 4.32
C ARG A 52 -12.45 3.47 3.33
N GLU A 53 -11.87 4.04 2.29
CA GLU A 53 -12.62 4.69 1.21
C GLU A 53 -13.56 3.70 0.51
N ALA A 54 -13.09 2.48 0.22
CA ALA A 54 -13.92 1.44 -0.38
C ALA A 54 -15.06 1.03 0.57
N SER A 55 -14.78 0.77 1.85
CA SER A 55 -15.82 0.45 2.84
C SER A 55 -16.84 1.58 2.99
N ALA A 56 -16.40 2.84 3.04
CA ALA A 56 -17.31 3.98 3.14
C ALA A 56 -18.20 4.14 1.89
N ALA A 57 -17.67 3.82 0.70
CA ALA A 57 -18.41 3.95 -0.56
C ALA A 57 -19.40 2.79 -0.79
N PHE A 58 -19.05 1.57 -0.40
CA PHE A 58 -19.83 0.37 -0.71
C PHE A 58 -20.60 -0.22 0.47
N GLY A 59 -20.22 0.12 1.70
CA GLY A 59 -20.74 -0.45 2.95
C GLY A 59 -19.81 -1.51 3.54
N ASP A 60 -19.88 -1.65 4.87
CA ASP A 60 -19.02 -2.55 5.64
C ASP A 60 -19.12 -4.01 5.16
N GLY A 61 -17.95 -4.62 4.91
CA GLY A 61 -17.85 -6.00 4.44
C GLY A 61 -18.34 -6.26 3.00
N LEU A 62 -18.71 -5.22 2.25
CA LEU A 62 -19.11 -5.34 0.84
C LEU A 62 -17.95 -5.11 -0.12
N ALA A 63 -16.92 -4.38 0.30
CA ALA A 63 -15.66 -4.27 -0.44
C ALA A 63 -14.81 -5.54 -0.26
N ILE A 64 -14.32 -6.07 -1.38
CA ILE A 64 -13.48 -7.28 -1.43
C ILE A 64 -12.14 -6.88 -2.07
N TYR A 65 -11.04 -7.07 -1.35
CA TYR A 65 -9.70 -6.92 -1.88
C TYR A 65 -9.37 -8.08 -2.82
N ALA A 66 -8.83 -7.76 -3.99
CA ALA A 66 -8.47 -8.76 -4.98
C ALA A 66 -7.01 -9.24 -4.79
N SER A 67 -6.79 -10.45 -4.28
CA SER A 67 -5.47 -11.03 -3.97
C SER A 67 -4.50 -10.99 -5.15
N LYS A 68 -5.01 -11.13 -6.37
CA LYS A 68 -4.24 -11.12 -7.62
C LYS A 68 -3.49 -9.80 -7.87
N ALA A 69 -3.91 -8.70 -7.23
CA ALA A 69 -3.21 -7.44 -7.32
C ALA A 69 -1.85 -7.52 -6.62
N PHE A 70 -1.84 -8.04 -5.38
CA PHE A 70 -0.66 -8.38 -4.60
C PHE A 70 -1.10 -9.17 -3.35
N LEU A 71 -0.45 -10.28 -3.03
CA LEU A 71 -0.75 -11.03 -1.81
C LEU A 71 0.53 -11.46 -1.09
N CYS A 72 0.58 -11.12 0.19
CA CYS A 72 1.49 -11.68 1.18
C CYS A 72 0.77 -11.65 2.54
N ARG A 73 1.34 -12.30 3.56
CA ARG A 73 0.73 -12.34 4.91
C ARG A 73 0.50 -10.94 5.50
N ALA A 74 1.40 -9.99 5.25
CA ALA A 74 1.24 -8.63 5.74
C ALA A 74 0.05 -7.92 5.07
N MET A 75 -0.14 -8.11 3.76
CA MET A 75 -1.26 -7.53 3.02
C MET A 75 -2.59 -8.19 3.42
N ALA A 76 -2.62 -9.52 3.58
CA ALA A 76 -3.81 -10.24 4.05
C ALA A 76 -4.25 -9.73 5.43
N ARG A 77 -3.30 -9.60 6.37
CA ARG A 77 -3.57 -9.04 7.70
C ARG A 77 -4.05 -7.60 7.65
N LEU A 78 -3.44 -6.74 6.83
CA LEU A 78 -3.85 -5.34 6.67
C LEU A 78 -5.32 -5.24 6.20
N VAL A 79 -5.69 -6.03 5.19
CA VAL A 79 -7.06 -6.07 4.65
C VAL A 79 -8.07 -6.53 5.70
N ASP A 80 -7.73 -7.58 6.46
CA ASP A 80 -8.56 -8.11 7.55
C ASP A 80 -8.73 -7.08 8.69
N GLU A 81 -7.66 -6.42 9.11
CA GLU A 81 -7.69 -5.35 10.12
C GLU A 81 -8.53 -4.13 9.70
N GLU A 82 -8.61 -3.83 8.39
CA GLU A 82 -9.48 -2.78 7.84
C GLU A 82 -10.92 -3.27 7.57
N GLY A 83 -11.24 -4.53 7.91
CA GLY A 83 -12.60 -5.09 7.84
C GLY A 83 -13.07 -5.43 6.43
N LEU A 84 -12.16 -5.55 5.47
CA LEU A 84 -12.48 -5.96 4.11
C LEU A 84 -12.48 -7.49 4.00
N ARG A 85 -13.20 -8.00 2.99
CA ARG A 85 -13.07 -9.40 2.57
C ARG A 85 -11.89 -9.54 1.61
N LEU A 86 -11.37 -10.76 1.49
CA LEU A 86 -10.28 -11.11 0.59
C LEU A 86 -10.80 -12.13 -0.44
N ASP A 87 -10.65 -11.84 -1.74
CA ASP A 87 -10.84 -12.87 -2.76
C ASP A 87 -9.58 -13.76 -2.86
N VAL A 88 -9.77 -15.01 -3.26
CA VAL A 88 -8.68 -15.93 -3.58
C VAL A 88 -9.05 -16.71 -4.83
N ALA A 89 -8.07 -16.91 -5.72
CA ALA A 89 -8.24 -17.58 -7.00
C ALA A 89 -7.57 -18.95 -7.06
N THR A 90 -6.63 -19.24 -6.16
CA THR A 90 -5.86 -20.49 -6.14
C THR A 90 -5.69 -21.04 -4.73
N GLY A 91 -5.34 -22.33 -4.60
CA GLY A 91 -5.04 -22.93 -3.30
C GLY A 91 -3.83 -22.31 -2.60
N GLY A 92 -2.87 -21.76 -3.35
CA GLY A 92 -1.72 -21.05 -2.79
C GLY A 92 -2.12 -19.72 -2.14
N GLU A 93 -3.04 -18.98 -2.77
CA GLU A 93 -3.59 -17.75 -2.18
C GLU A 93 -4.41 -18.05 -0.93
N LEU A 94 -5.25 -19.09 -0.96
CA LEU A 94 -6.01 -19.55 0.19
C LEU A 94 -5.10 -19.98 1.37
N HIS A 95 -3.91 -20.51 1.08
CA HIS A 95 -2.94 -20.87 2.13
C HIS A 95 -2.26 -19.66 2.79
N VAL A 96 -2.14 -18.54 2.06
CA VAL A 96 -1.51 -17.31 2.56
C VAL A 96 -2.49 -16.46 3.36
N ALA A 97 -3.76 -16.43 2.94
CA ALA A 97 -4.89 -15.75 3.58
C ALA A 97 -5.15 -16.29 5.00
#